data_AF-A0A6L4YHD1-F1
#
_entry.id   AF-A0A6L4YHD1-F1
#
_cell.length_a   1.000
_cell.length_b   1.000
_cell.length_c   1.000
_cell.angle_alpha   90.00
_cell.angle_beta   90.00
_cell.angle_gamma   90.00
#
_symmetry.space_group_name_H-M   'P 1'
#
loop_
_entity.id
_entity.type
_entity.pdbx_description
1 polymer ?
#
loop_
_entity_poly.entity_id
_entity_poly.type
_entity_poly.pdbx_seq_one_letter_code
_entity_poly.pdbx_strand_id
1 'polypeptide(L)'
;MIALHRMIASLAHAGRPLALVGLLLASPLAQAADAVAASPALFGIPVDFILFAATLLGVALFHHYVLQVALTGLVTITTYKILFTGFKTGVGIAGFGAHMAHEWVLLVNLLGLLVGFALLARHFEDSGVPEVLPKLLPEGWMGPFMLLVIIFVLSGFLDNIAAALIGATVAASVFKRKVHIGYLAAIVAASNGGGAGSVVGDTTTTMMWLDGVSPLDVVEAYVASGVALVVFGIPAALLQHKHMAISREFKAAHHIDWARVGIVIFILVGAIVANVTVNLKFAALAEHFPFLGVAVWVALLVAVPLRKPEWSLIPGAFKGSVFLLSLVTCASMMPVEELPPASWPTALALGFISAVFDNIPLTALALKQGGYDWGFLAYAVGFGGSMLWFGSSAGVAVANLFPEAKSVGQWLRHGWFIAVGYVVGFFALLMVLGWHPHEKHKDAPSPAVQVQTAAPAAAVSPAPAPDVGAAGYK
;
A
#
# COMPACT_ATOMS: atom_id res chain seq x y z
N MET A 1 5.39 -43.58 2.23
CA MET A 1 6.00 -42.50 3.04
C MET A 1 7.51 -42.32 2.80
N ILE A 2 8.34 -43.37 2.84
CA ILE A 2 9.82 -43.23 2.70
C ILE A 2 10.26 -42.78 1.30
N ALA A 3 9.56 -43.21 0.23
CA ALA A 3 9.81 -42.75 -1.14
C ALA A 3 9.44 -41.27 -1.36
N LEU A 4 8.36 -40.80 -0.73
CA LEU A 4 7.93 -39.40 -0.77
C LEU A 4 8.93 -38.50 -0.02
N HIS A 5 9.46 -38.96 1.10
CA HIS A 5 10.50 -38.24 1.86
C HIS A 5 11.82 -38.12 1.09
N ARG A 6 12.26 -39.19 0.40
CA ARG A 6 13.47 -39.14 -0.44
C ARG A 6 13.32 -38.27 -1.69
N MET A 7 12.12 -38.23 -2.26
CA MET A 7 11.81 -37.37 -3.41
C MET A 7 11.75 -35.89 -3.04
N ILE A 8 11.18 -35.55 -1.87
CA ILE A 8 11.20 -34.18 -1.32
C ILE A 8 12.63 -33.72 -0.99
N ALA A 9 13.46 -34.61 -0.41
CA ALA A 9 14.87 -34.31 -0.10
C ALA A 9 15.72 -34.12 -1.38
N SER A 10 15.43 -34.87 -2.45
CA SER A 10 16.11 -34.72 -3.74
C SER A 10 15.76 -33.42 -4.47
N LEU A 11 14.56 -32.87 -4.26
CA LEU A 11 14.11 -31.61 -4.87
C LEU A 11 14.64 -30.37 -4.14
N ALA A 12 14.98 -30.50 -2.85
CA ALA A 12 15.57 -29.41 -2.06
C ALA A 12 17.03 -29.10 -2.44
N HIS A 13 17.76 -30.05 -3.06
CA HIS A 13 19.17 -29.89 -3.42
C HIS A 13 19.43 -29.38 -4.84
N ALA A 14 18.43 -29.37 -5.71
CA ALA A 14 18.54 -28.80 -7.06
C ALA A 14 17.67 -27.55 -7.12
N GLY A 15 18.27 -26.34 -7.08
CA GLY A 15 17.60 -25.04 -7.03
C GLY A 15 16.66 -24.74 -8.21
N ARG A 16 15.52 -25.44 -8.27
CA ARG A 16 14.47 -25.32 -9.27
C ARG A 16 13.13 -25.15 -8.57
N PRO A 17 12.67 -23.91 -8.31
CA PRO A 17 11.38 -23.66 -7.67
C PRO A 17 10.18 -24.03 -8.55
N LEU A 18 10.39 -24.48 -9.80
CA LEU A 18 9.33 -24.81 -10.76
C LEU A 18 8.71 -26.22 -10.59
N ALA A 19 9.35 -27.14 -9.84
CA ALA A 19 8.90 -28.54 -9.83
C ALA A 19 7.87 -28.87 -8.73
N LEU A 20 7.75 -28.05 -7.67
CA LEU A 20 6.81 -28.32 -6.58
C LEU A 20 5.38 -27.85 -6.85
N VAL A 21 5.18 -26.95 -7.82
CA VAL A 21 3.85 -26.44 -8.19
C VAL A 21 3.16 -27.34 -9.22
N GLY A 22 3.93 -28.08 -10.04
CA GLY A 22 3.38 -28.95 -11.10
C GLY A 22 2.71 -30.25 -10.62
N LEU A 23 2.99 -30.69 -9.38
CA LEU A 23 2.51 -32.00 -8.88
C LEU A 23 1.14 -31.95 -8.19
N LEU A 24 0.55 -30.77 -8.02
CA LEU A 24 -0.83 -30.60 -7.55
C LEU A 24 -1.85 -30.39 -8.68
N LEU A 25 -1.40 -30.39 -9.95
CA LEU A 25 -2.23 -30.10 -11.12
C LEU A 25 -2.55 -31.32 -12.00
N ALA A 26 -2.34 -32.54 -11.50
CA ALA A 26 -2.72 -33.76 -12.22
C ALA A 26 -4.18 -34.18 -11.90
N SER A 27 -5.10 -33.61 -12.69
CA SER A 27 -6.40 -34.14 -13.12
C SER A 27 -7.64 -34.01 -12.19
N PRO A 28 -8.86 -33.82 -12.75
CA PRO A 28 -9.21 -33.90 -14.17
C PRO A 28 -9.63 -32.57 -14.83
N LEU A 29 -9.01 -32.28 -15.97
CA LEU A 29 -9.67 -31.63 -17.11
C LEU A 29 -10.82 -32.53 -17.58
N ALA A 30 -12.02 -32.33 -17.04
CA ALA A 30 -13.28 -32.76 -17.65
C ALA A 30 -14.46 -32.26 -16.79
N GLN A 31 -14.79 -30.97 -16.94
CA GLN A 31 -16.14 -30.40 -16.79
C GLN A 31 -16.03 -28.89 -16.91
N ALA A 32 -16.08 -28.40 -18.15
CA ALA A 32 -16.32 -27.01 -18.47
C ALA A 32 -17.63 -26.95 -19.26
N ALA A 33 -18.73 -26.75 -18.54
CA ALA A 33 -19.97 -26.16 -19.01
C ALA A 33 -20.93 -26.11 -17.81
N ASP A 34 -21.43 -24.91 -17.50
CA ASP A 34 -22.53 -24.65 -16.58
C ASP A 34 -22.32 -24.96 -15.09
N ALA A 35 -21.51 -24.12 -14.45
CA ALA A 35 -21.86 -23.52 -13.16
C ALA A 35 -20.93 -22.34 -12.90
N VAL A 36 -21.46 -21.21 -12.46
CA VAL A 36 -20.73 -20.26 -11.60
C VAL A 36 -20.51 -21.00 -10.27
N ALA A 37 -19.65 -22.01 -10.30
CA ALA A 37 -19.41 -22.92 -9.20
C ALA A 37 -18.53 -22.20 -8.18
N ALA A 38 -18.94 -22.28 -6.91
CA ALA A 38 -18.17 -21.80 -5.77
C ALA A 38 -16.69 -22.09 -5.96
N SER A 39 -15.85 -21.06 -5.82
CA SER A 39 -14.39 -21.16 -6.02
C SER A 39 -13.86 -22.40 -5.28
N PRO A 40 -13.04 -23.25 -5.92
CA PRO A 40 -12.52 -24.43 -5.26
C PRO A 40 -11.90 -24.06 -3.92
N ALA A 41 -12.40 -24.67 -2.85
CA ALA A 41 -11.97 -24.40 -1.49
C ALA A 41 -11.33 -25.66 -0.90
N LEU A 42 -10.16 -25.49 -0.27
CA LEU A 42 -9.49 -26.54 0.49
C LEU A 42 -9.66 -26.23 1.98
N PHE A 43 -10.25 -27.14 2.74
CA PHE A 43 -10.57 -26.91 4.17
C PHE A 43 -11.43 -25.65 4.43
N GLY A 44 -12.28 -25.25 3.48
CA GLY A 44 -13.11 -24.05 3.59
C GLY A 44 -12.39 -22.74 3.24
N ILE A 45 -11.12 -22.79 2.84
CA ILE A 45 -10.34 -21.63 2.38
C ILE A 45 -10.29 -21.65 0.85
N PRO A 46 -10.68 -20.56 0.15
CA PRO A 46 -10.55 -20.49 -1.30
C PRO A 46 -9.10 -20.70 -1.74
N VAL A 47 -8.89 -21.50 -2.78
CA VAL A 47 -7.54 -21.85 -3.26
C VAL A 47 -6.73 -20.62 -3.66
N ASP A 48 -7.36 -19.55 -4.14
CA ASP A 48 -6.72 -18.25 -4.41
C ASP A 48 -5.92 -17.75 -3.19
N PHE A 49 -6.51 -17.79 -2.00
CA PHE A 49 -5.85 -17.38 -0.75
C PHE A 49 -4.71 -18.31 -0.36
N ILE A 50 -4.84 -19.61 -0.61
CA ILE A 50 -3.79 -20.57 -0.31
C ILE A 50 -2.57 -20.32 -1.21
N LEU A 51 -2.80 -20.08 -2.50
CA LEU A 51 -1.73 -19.75 -3.46
C LEU A 51 -1.06 -18.41 -3.12
N PHE A 52 -1.85 -17.42 -2.69
CA PHE A 52 -1.32 -16.14 -2.24
C PHE A 52 -0.50 -16.28 -0.95
N ALA A 53 -1.03 -16.96 0.06
CA ALA A 53 -0.30 -17.24 1.31
C ALA A 53 0.98 -18.04 1.06
N ALA A 54 0.95 -19.01 0.14
CA ALA A 54 2.14 -19.76 -0.27
C ALA A 54 3.17 -18.87 -0.96
N THR A 55 2.74 -17.91 -1.78
CA THR A 55 3.62 -16.92 -2.42
C THR A 55 4.32 -16.06 -1.36
N LEU A 56 3.57 -15.54 -0.39
CA LEU A 56 4.09 -14.71 0.70
C LEU A 56 5.04 -15.49 1.62
N LEU A 57 4.68 -16.73 1.96
CA LEU A 57 5.55 -17.63 2.71
C LEU A 57 6.84 -17.90 1.92
N GLY A 58 6.74 -18.10 0.61
CA GLY A 58 7.90 -18.23 -0.26
C GLY A 58 8.80 -16.99 -0.22
N VAL A 59 8.24 -15.78 -0.25
CA VAL A 59 9.01 -14.53 -0.13
C VAL A 59 9.72 -14.46 1.22
N ALA A 60 9.04 -14.86 2.30
CA ALA A 60 9.62 -14.88 3.64
C ALA A 60 10.77 -15.89 3.79
N LEU A 61 10.62 -17.09 3.23
CA LEU A 61 11.60 -18.17 3.32
C LEU A 61 12.79 -17.97 2.36
N PHE A 62 12.53 -17.53 1.14
CA PHE A 62 13.52 -17.42 0.06
C PHE A 62 13.90 -15.96 -0.22
N HIS A 63 14.35 -15.23 0.80
CA HIS A 63 14.64 -13.80 0.71
C HIS A 63 15.75 -13.39 -0.31
N HIS A 64 16.58 -14.33 -0.77
CA HIS A 64 17.52 -14.08 -1.87
C HIS A 64 16.87 -14.17 -3.27
N TYR A 65 15.70 -14.78 -3.37
CA TYR A 65 14.96 -15.02 -4.61
C TYR A 65 13.57 -14.36 -4.61
N VAL A 66 13.41 -13.27 -3.85
CA VAL A 66 12.10 -12.61 -3.63
C VAL A 66 11.38 -12.26 -4.93
N LEU A 67 12.11 -11.75 -5.92
CA LEU A 67 11.54 -11.39 -7.23
C LEU A 67 11.06 -12.64 -7.98
N GLN A 68 11.86 -13.71 -8.00
CA GLN A 68 11.49 -14.96 -8.66
C GLN A 68 10.27 -15.60 -7.99
N VAL A 69 10.19 -15.57 -6.67
CA VAL A 69 9.04 -16.09 -5.93
C VAL A 69 7.79 -15.27 -6.24
N ALA A 70 7.88 -13.94 -6.19
CA ALA A 70 6.74 -13.07 -6.47
C ALA A 70 6.22 -13.25 -7.91
N LEU A 71 7.12 -13.33 -8.90
CA LEU A 71 6.75 -13.59 -10.29
C LEU A 71 6.15 -14.99 -10.48
N THR A 72 6.71 -16.01 -9.83
CA THR A 72 6.17 -17.38 -9.90
C THR A 72 4.78 -17.43 -9.27
N GLY A 73 4.58 -16.76 -8.13
CA GLY A 73 3.29 -16.61 -7.50
C GLY A 73 2.28 -15.90 -8.39
N LEU A 74 2.66 -14.77 -9.00
CA LEU A 74 1.84 -14.02 -9.94
C LEU A 74 1.38 -14.89 -11.12
N VAL A 75 2.32 -15.57 -11.78
CA VAL A 75 2.00 -16.48 -12.89
C VAL A 75 1.07 -17.60 -12.44
N THR A 76 1.33 -18.18 -11.26
CA THR A 76 0.55 -19.29 -10.72
C THR A 76 -0.89 -18.87 -10.41
N ILE A 77 -1.07 -17.75 -9.69
CA ILE A 77 -2.39 -17.22 -9.33
C ILE A 77 -3.14 -16.79 -10.59
N THR A 78 -2.50 -16.05 -11.48
CA THR A 78 -3.13 -15.57 -12.73
C THR A 78 -3.60 -16.75 -13.59
N THR A 79 -2.74 -17.76 -13.78
CA THR A 79 -3.10 -18.97 -14.54
C THR A 79 -4.24 -19.72 -13.86
N TYR A 80 -4.21 -19.87 -12.53
CA TYR A 80 -5.29 -20.51 -11.79
C TYR A 80 -6.62 -19.77 -11.99
N LYS A 81 -6.62 -18.43 -11.88
CA LYS A 81 -7.84 -17.64 -12.06
C LYS A 81 -8.38 -17.69 -13.49
N ILE A 82 -7.50 -17.62 -14.49
CA ILE A 82 -7.91 -17.73 -15.90
C ILE A 82 -8.57 -19.09 -16.17
N LEU A 83 -8.06 -20.16 -15.57
CA LEU A 83 -8.54 -21.52 -15.86
C LEU A 83 -9.74 -21.96 -15.02
N PHE A 84 -9.85 -21.52 -13.76
CA PHE A 84 -10.77 -22.15 -12.80
C PHE A 84 -11.79 -21.20 -12.15
N THR A 85 -11.41 -19.99 -11.74
CA THR A 85 -12.28 -19.14 -10.91
C THR A 85 -12.80 -17.89 -11.61
N GLY A 86 -12.08 -17.35 -12.58
CA GLY A 86 -12.39 -16.07 -13.22
C GLY A 86 -12.06 -14.85 -12.35
N PHE A 87 -12.44 -13.68 -12.85
CA PHE A 87 -12.21 -12.37 -12.25
C PHE A 87 -13.55 -11.66 -12.06
N LYS A 88 -13.60 -10.64 -11.19
CA LYS A 88 -14.80 -9.80 -11.02
C LYS A 88 -15.25 -9.14 -12.32
N THR A 89 -14.31 -8.92 -13.23
CA THR A 89 -14.48 -8.31 -14.55
C THR A 89 -14.85 -9.32 -15.65
N GLY A 90 -14.93 -10.62 -15.33
CA GLY A 90 -15.30 -11.67 -16.28
C GLY A 90 -14.43 -12.93 -16.17
N VAL A 91 -14.70 -13.91 -17.02
CA VAL A 91 -14.00 -15.20 -17.02
C VAL A 91 -12.83 -15.23 -18.00
N GLY A 92 -11.87 -16.12 -17.74
CA GLY A 92 -10.77 -16.42 -18.64
C GLY A 92 -9.85 -15.22 -18.93
N ILE A 93 -9.23 -15.24 -20.12
CA ILE A 93 -8.27 -14.24 -20.57
C ILE A 93 -8.92 -12.85 -20.72
N ALA A 94 -10.18 -12.80 -21.17
CA ALA A 94 -10.91 -11.54 -21.30
C ALA A 94 -11.15 -10.89 -19.93
N GLY A 95 -11.56 -11.68 -18.94
CA GLY A 95 -11.68 -11.24 -17.54
C GLY A 95 -10.35 -10.71 -16.99
N PHE A 96 -9.25 -11.44 -17.22
CA PHE A 96 -7.92 -10.99 -16.83
C PHE A 96 -7.53 -9.65 -17.47
N GLY A 97 -7.75 -9.50 -18.78
CA GLY A 97 -7.48 -8.24 -19.49
C GLY A 97 -8.26 -7.07 -18.92
N ALA A 98 -9.54 -7.26 -18.61
CA ALA A 98 -10.37 -6.24 -17.99
C ALA A 98 -9.96 -5.94 -16.54
N HIS A 99 -9.50 -6.94 -15.77
CA HIS A 99 -8.94 -6.74 -14.43
C HIS A 99 -7.67 -5.88 -14.49
N MET A 100 -6.76 -6.19 -15.42
CA MET A 100 -5.55 -5.39 -15.64
C MET A 100 -5.87 -3.98 -16.16
N ALA A 101 -6.91 -3.82 -16.97
CA ALA A 101 -7.39 -2.50 -17.39
C ALA A 101 -8.02 -1.69 -16.25
N HIS A 102 -8.39 -2.32 -15.13
CA HIS A 102 -8.80 -1.62 -13.92
C HIS A 102 -7.58 -1.23 -13.06
N GLU A 103 -6.61 -2.14 -12.92
CA GLU A 103 -5.45 -1.95 -12.02
C GLU A 103 -4.27 -1.17 -12.63
N TRP A 104 -4.23 -0.96 -13.95
CA TRP A 104 -3.02 -0.42 -14.62
C TRP A 104 -2.61 0.95 -14.11
N VAL A 105 -3.56 1.83 -13.75
CA VAL A 105 -3.24 3.17 -13.25
C VAL A 105 -2.48 3.05 -11.94
N LEU A 106 -2.98 2.24 -11.00
CA LEU A 106 -2.30 1.97 -9.73
C LEU A 106 -0.90 1.42 -9.97
N LEU A 107 -0.77 0.41 -10.83
CA LEU A 107 0.51 -0.26 -11.10
C LEU A 107 1.54 0.70 -11.75
N VAL A 108 1.12 1.49 -12.73
CA VAL A 108 2.01 2.46 -13.40
C VAL A 108 2.38 3.61 -12.47
N ASN A 109 1.43 4.08 -11.66
CA ASN A 109 1.66 5.14 -10.68
C ASN A 109 2.70 4.68 -9.64
N LEU A 110 2.53 3.47 -9.09
CA LEU A 110 3.46 2.88 -8.14
C LEU A 110 4.85 2.63 -8.75
N LEU A 111 4.92 2.11 -9.97
CA LEU A 111 6.19 1.97 -10.71
C LEU A 111 6.90 3.31 -10.86
N GLY A 112 6.15 4.32 -11.32
CA GLY A 112 6.65 5.68 -11.55
C GLY A 112 7.22 6.29 -10.28
N LEU A 113 6.48 6.19 -9.16
CA LEU A 113 6.88 6.71 -7.86
C LEU A 113 8.11 5.99 -7.30
N LEU A 114 8.14 4.66 -7.29
CA LEU A 114 9.26 3.90 -6.71
C LEU A 114 10.58 4.15 -7.46
N VAL A 115 10.54 4.15 -8.80
CA VAL A 115 11.74 4.43 -9.60
C VAL A 115 12.10 5.92 -9.53
N GLY A 116 11.12 6.81 -9.64
CA GLY A 116 11.34 8.26 -9.58
C GLY A 116 11.91 8.71 -8.24
N PHE A 117 11.37 8.22 -7.12
CA PHE A 117 11.88 8.57 -5.81
C PHE A 117 13.22 7.91 -5.48
N ALA A 118 13.56 6.76 -6.06
CA ALA A 118 14.92 6.23 -5.96
C ALA A 118 15.96 7.21 -6.56
N LEU A 119 15.62 7.84 -7.70
CA LEU A 119 16.47 8.88 -8.31
C LEU A 119 16.49 10.16 -7.48
N LEU A 120 15.35 10.59 -6.94
CA LEU A 120 15.26 11.73 -6.03
C LEU A 120 16.09 11.53 -4.77
N ALA A 121 16.01 10.35 -4.16
CA ALA A 121 16.78 10.00 -2.96
C ALA A 121 18.28 10.17 -3.21
N ARG A 122 18.74 9.84 -4.43
CA ARG A 122 20.12 10.06 -4.83
C ARG A 122 20.47 11.53 -5.03
N HIS A 123 19.59 12.34 -5.62
CA HIS A 123 19.76 13.79 -5.66
C HIS A 123 19.90 14.39 -4.25
N PHE A 124 19.10 13.91 -3.31
CA PHE A 124 19.16 14.34 -1.92
C PHE A 124 20.46 13.89 -1.23
N GLU A 125 20.91 12.64 -1.44
CA GLU A 125 22.19 12.14 -0.94
C GLU A 125 23.37 12.99 -1.46
N ASP A 126 23.42 13.21 -2.77
CA ASP A 126 24.48 13.96 -3.45
C ASP A 126 24.44 15.48 -3.18
N SER A 127 23.37 15.99 -2.54
CA SER A 127 23.24 17.42 -2.24
C SER A 127 24.14 17.90 -1.10
N GLY A 128 24.66 16.97 -0.30
CA GLY A 128 25.40 17.29 0.94
C GLY A 128 24.50 17.74 2.10
N VAL A 129 23.18 17.89 1.91
CA VAL A 129 22.24 18.19 3.00
C VAL A 129 22.27 17.13 4.11
N PRO A 130 22.31 15.81 3.81
CA PRO A 130 22.45 14.79 4.84
C PRO A 130 23.68 14.95 5.75
N GLU A 131 24.74 15.61 5.29
CA GLU A 131 25.99 15.79 6.05
C GLU A 131 25.93 16.95 7.06
N VAL A 132 25.01 17.91 6.85
CA VAL A 132 24.80 19.03 7.80
C VAL A 132 23.74 18.72 8.84
N LEU A 133 22.83 17.78 8.55
CA LEU A 133 21.77 17.32 9.46
C LEU A 133 22.28 16.79 10.82
N PRO A 134 23.43 16.09 10.95
CA PRO A 134 24.00 15.70 12.24
C PRO A 134 24.19 16.84 13.24
N LYS A 135 24.39 18.09 12.77
CA LYS A 135 24.55 19.25 13.66
C LYS A 135 23.24 19.66 14.33
N LEU A 136 22.11 19.25 13.76
CA LEU A 136 20.76 19.53 14.27
C LEU A 136 20.25 18.42 15.19
N LEU A 137 20.89 17.23 15.15
CA LEU A 137 20.46 16.08 15.94
C LEU A 137 21.15 16.07 17.32
N PRO A 138 20.40 15.74 18.40
CA PRO A 138 20.94 15.66 19.74
C PRO A 138 21.96 14.52 19.90
N GLU A 139 22.75 14.59 20.99
CA GLU A 139 23.76 13.59 21.31
C GLU A 139 23.17 12.26 21.80
N GLY A 140 23.99 11.20 21.70
CA GLY A 140 23.63 9.89 22.21
C GLY A 140 22.52 9.22 21.40
N TRP A 141 21.69 8.44 22.09
CA TRP A 141 20.56 7.73 21.50
C TRP A 141 19.38 8.65 21.15
N MET A 142 19.33 9.86 21.70
CA MET A 142 18.31 10.84 21.35
C MET A 142 18.44 11.30 19.90
N GLY A 143 19.65 11.27 19.32
CA GLY A 143 19.89 11.65 17.93
C GLY A 143 19.10 10.78 16.94
N PRO A 144 19.29 9.45 16.94
CA PRO A 144 18.47 8.53 16.16
C PRO A 144 16.96 8.66 16.47
N PHE A 145 16.58 8.80 17.75
CA PHE A 145 15.16 8.98 18.08
C PHE A 145 14.56 10.25 17.45
N MET A 146 15.27 11.38 17.54
CA MET A 146 14.87 12.63 16.92
C MET A 146 14.77 12.52 15.39
N LEU A 147 15.67 11.75 14.76
CA LEU A 147 15.56 11.48 13.33
C LEU A 147 14.25 10.73 12.99
N LEU A 148 13.84 9.75 13.80
CA LEU A 148 12.53 9.10 13.63
C LEU A 148 11.36 10.07 13.80
N VAL A 149 11.45 10.99 14.78
CA VAL A 149 10.44 12.06 14.97
C VAL A 149 10.36 12.97 13.75
N ILE A 150 11.51 13.38 13.18
CA ILE A 150 11.56 14.20 11.97
C ILE A 150 10.90 13.45 10.80
N ILE A 151 11.22 12.16 10.60
CA ILE A 151 10.62 11.34 9.54
C ILE A 151 9.11 11.24 9.74
N PHE A 152 8.65 11.02 10.97
CA PHE A 152 7.24 10.96 11.33
C PHE A 152 6.50 12.27 10.97
N VAL A 153 7.05 13.42 11.38
CA VAL A 153 6.45 14.73 11.08
C VAL A 153 6.47 15.01 9.57
N LEU A 154 7.58 14.70 8.89
CA LEU A 154 7.69 14.88 7.44
C LEU A 154 6.66 14.06 6.68
N SER A 155 6.39 12.82 7.11
CA SER A 155 5.39 11.95 6.48
C SER A 155 3.95 12.41 6.70
N GLY A 156 3.70 13.35 7.63
CA GLY A 156 2.40 14.01 7.72
C GLY A 156 2.11 14.92 6.52
N PHE A 157 3.13 15.32 5.76
CA PHE A 157 3.00 16.22 4.61
C PHE A 157 3.48 15.59 3.30
N LEU A 158 4.36 14.60 3.38
CA LEU A 158 4.94 13.87 2.25
C LEU A 158 4.40 12.45 2.21
N ASP A 159 4.27 11.91 1.01
CA ASP A 159 3.96 10.49 0.82
C ASP A 159 4.97 9.60 1.56
N ASN A 160 4.47 8.50 2.13
CA ASN A 160 5.24 7.58 2.97
C ASN A 160 6.52 7.07 2.29
N ILE A 161 6.48 6.84 0.96
CA ILE A 161 7.65 6.40 0.19
C ILE A 161 8.75 7.46 0.22
N ALA A 162 8.38 8.73 0.00
CA ALA A 162 9.32 9.85 -0.02
C ALA A 162 9.91 10.09 1.38
N ALA A 163 9.07 10.12 2.41
CA ALA A 163 9.53 10.30 3.79
C ALA A 163 10.49 9.17 4.23
N ALA A 164 10.17 7.92 3.92
CA ALA A 164 11.01 6.77 4.24
C ALA A 164 12.35 6.80 3.48
N LEU A 165 12.36 7.12 2.19
CA LEU A 165 13.59 7.20 1.39
C LEU A 165 14.48 8.35 1.85
N ILE A 166 13.93 9.53 2.11
CA ILE A 166 14.68 10.67 2.66
C ILE A 166 15.27 10.27 4.02
N GLY A 167 14.44 9.72 4.92
CA GLY A 167 14.87 9.25 6.23
C GLY A 167 15.98 8.21 6.18
N ALA A 168 15.86 7.22 5.28
CA ALA A 168 16.85 6.18 5.06
C ALA A 168 18.15 6.72 4.46
N THR A 169 18.09 7.70 3.56
CA THR A 169 19.27 8.39 3.01
C THR A 169 19.97 9.25 4.06
N VAL A 170 19.23 9.97 4.91
CA VAL A 170 19.82 10.68 6.06
C VAL A 170 20.49 9.68 6.99
N ALA A 171 19.80 8.60 7.36
CA ALA A 171 20.36 7.53 8.19
C ALA A 171 21.64 6.94 7.57
N ALA A 172 21.65 6.70 6.26
CA ALA A 172 22.81 6.22 5.53
C ALA A 172 24.02 7.17 5.69
N SER A 173 23.81 8.47 5.59
CA SER A 173 24.88 9.46 5.75
C SER A 173 25.36 9.51 7.20
N VAL A 174 24.45 9.72 8.16
CA VAL A 174 24.82 9.96 9.57
C VAL A 174 25.40 8.74 10.27
N PHE A 175 25.06 7.53 9.82
CA PHE A 175 25.57 6.26 10.36
C PHE A 175 26.61 5.59 9.46
N LYS A 176 27.24 6.30 8.52
CA LYS A 176 28.26 5.74 7.60
C LYS A 176 27.77 4.45 6.90
N ARG A 177 26.51 4.43 6.47
CA ARG A 177 25.75 3.32 5.88
C ARG A 177 25.60 2.07 6.76
N LYS A 178 26.01 2.13 8.04
CA LYS A 178 25.82 1.05 9.03
C LYS A 178 24.49 1.26 9.76
N VAL A 179 23.39 1.07 9.04
CA VAL A 179 22.04 1.21 9.60
C VAL A 179 21.53 -0.18 9.99
N HIS A 180 21.18 -0.35 11.25
CA HIS A 180 20.69 -1.61 11.79
C HIS A 180 19.30 -1.93 11.22
N ILE A 181 19.02 -3.21 10.93
CA ILE A 181 17.74 -3.64 10.32
C ILE A 181 16.53 -3.20 11.15
N GLY A 182 16.60 -3.34 12.48
CA GLY A 182 15.55 -2.85 13.38
C GLY A 182 15.31 -1.33 13.27
N TYR A 183 16.35 -0.54 12.97
CA TYR A 183 16.21 0.89 12.76
C TYR A 183 15.66 1.21 11.36
N LEU A 184 15.98 0.42 10.34
CA LEU A 184 15.32 0.50 9.02
C LEU A 184 13.82 0.22 9.15
N ALA A 185 13.44 -0.79 9.94
CA ALA A 185 12.03 -1.05 10.26
C ALA A 185 11.38 0.13 11.01
N ALA A 186 12.09 0.76 11.94
CA ALA A 186 11.62 1.96 12.63
C ALA A 186 11.46 3.18 11.71
N ILE A 187 12.31 3.36 10.69
CA ILE A 187 12.14 4.41 9.67
C ILE A 187 10.82 4.21 8.92
N VAL A 188 10.53 2.97 8.53
CA VAL A 188 9.29 2.61 7.81
C VAL A 188 8.06 2.75 8.72
N ALA A 189 8.17 2.40 10.00
CA ALA A 189 7.10 2.62 10.96
C ALA A 189 6.86 4.10 11.27
N ALA A 190 7.93 4.90 11.33
CA ALA A 190 7.83 6.35 11.53
C ALA A 190 7.18 7.02 10.31
N SER A 191 7.55 6.65 9.08
CA SER A 191 6.89 7.20 7.88
C SER A 191 5.41 6.82 7.85
N ASN A 192 5.08 5.53 7.96
CA ASN A 192 3.69 5.09 7.86
C ASN A 192 2.82 5.64 9.01
N GLY A 193 3.34 5.66 10.25
CA GLY A 193 2.63 6.24 11.39
C GLY A 193 2.43 7.74 11.28
N GLY A 194 3.40 8.45 10.67
CA GLY A 194 3.32 9.90 10.44
C GLY A 194 2.26 10.30 9.41
N GLY A 195 2.09 9.47 8.37
CA GLY A 195 1.05 9.66 7.35
C GLY A 195 -0.35 9.25 7.81
N ALA A 196 -0.47 8.28 8.72
CA ALA A 196 -1.76 7.70 9.13
C ALA A 196 -2.78 8.72 9.69
N GLY A 197 -2.33 9.84 10.28
CA GLY A 197 -3.21 10.89 10.80
C GLY A 197 -3.43 12.07 9.84
N SER A 198 -2.91 12.01 8.62
CA SER A 198 -2.95 13.12 7.65
C SER A 198 -3.57 12.69 6.33
N VAL A 199 -4.61 13.41 5.88
CA VAL A 199 -5.24 13.23 4.56
C VAL A 199 -4.39 13.71 3.38
N VAL A 200 -3.19 14.23 3.65
CA VAL A 200 -2.23 14.67 2.62
C VAL A 200 -1.01 13.76 2.57
N GLY A 201 -0.57 13.27 3.73
CA GLY A 201 0.67 12.52 3.91
C GLY A 201 0.61 11.06 3.48
N ASP A 202 -0.57 10.46 3.41
CA ASP A 202 -0.73 9.09 2.97
C ASP A 202 -1.82 8.93 1.89
N THR A 203 -1.58 8.03 0.94
CA THR A 203 -2.52 7.76 -0.16
C THR A 203 -3.82 7.16 0.37
N THR A 204 -3.77 6.33 1.41
CA THR A 204 -4.98 5.65 1.93
C THR A 204 -5.88 6.61 2.72
N THR A 205 -5.31 7.51 3.51
CA THR A 205 -6.06 8.57 4.20
C THR A 205 -6.59 9.62 3.23
N THR A 206 -5.86 9.90 2.14
CA THR A 206 -6.38 10.71 1.04
C THR A 206 -7.58 10.03 0.40
N MET A 207 -7.51 8.71 0.17
CA MET A 207 -8.63 7.93 -0.35
C MET A 207 -9.86 8.00 0.56
N MET A 208 -9.68 7.89 1.89
CA MET A 208 -10.77 8.07 2.85
C MET A 208 -11.42 9.45 2.71
N TRP A 209 -10.62 10.51 2.63
CA TRP A 209 -11.13 11.87 2.47
C TRP A 209 -11.93 12.03 1.17
N LEU A 210 -11.43 11.50 0.06
CA LEU A 210 -12.14 11.52 -1.23
C LEU A 210 -13.41 10.69 -1.23
N ASP A 211 -13.47 9.66 -0.39
CA ASP A 211 -14.69 8.88 -0.21
C ASP A 211 -15.74 9.60 0.67
N GLY A 212 -15.38 10.72 1.30
CA GLY A 212 -16.27 11.58 2.09
C GLY A 212 -16.02 11.51 3.59
N VAL A 213 -14.97 10.81 4.04
CA VAL A 213 -14.56 10.79 5.45
C VAL A 213 -14.02 12.16 5.86
N SER A 214 -14.38 12.64 7.05
CA SER A 214 -13.87 13.92 7.55
C SER A 214 -12.36 13.79 7.84
N PRO A 215 -11.53 14.76 7.42
CA PRO A 215 -10.13 14.80 7.83
C PRO A 215 -9.94 14.78 9.36
N LEU A 216 -10.92 15.30 10.12
CA LEU A 216 -10.87 15.30 11.58
C LEU A 216 -10.99 13.89 12.18
N ASP A 217 -11.76 12.99 11.55
CA ASP A 217 -11.91 11.61 12.01
C ASP A 217 -10.59 10.84 11.88
N VAL A 218 -9.78 11.18 10.87
CA VAL A 218 -8.48 10.55 10.62
C VAL A 218 -7.39 11.09 11.55
N VAL A 219 -7.48 12.37 11.97
CA VAL A 219 -6.50 13.01 12.88
C VAL A 219 -6.36 12.25 14.20
N GLU A 220 -7.41 11.58 14.66
CA GLU A 220 -7.41 10.74 15.85
C GLU A 220 -6.34 9.63 15.81
N ALA A 221 -6.00 9.15 14.61
CA ALA A 221 -4.91 8.18 14.40
C ALA A 221 -3.56 8.67 14.95
N TYR A 222 -3.34 9.99 15.08
CA TYR A 222 -2.11 10.52 15.67
C TYR A 222 -1.93 10.18 17.14
N VAL A 223 -3.01 9.90 17.88
CA VAL A 223 -2.90 9.40 19.26
C VAL A 223 -2.22 8.04 19.26
N ALA A 224 -2.69 7.10 18.45
CA ALA A 224 -2.09 5.78 18.32
C ALA A 224 -0.68 5.84 17.75
N SER A 225 -0.49 6.58 16.65
CA SER A 225 0.80 6.73 15.97
C SER A 225 1.86 7.40 16.84
N GLY A 226 1.51 8.41 17.63
CA GLY A 226 2.42 9.08 18.55
C GLY A 226 2.87 8.16 19.70
N VAL A 227 1.93 7.41 20.29
CA VAL A 227 2.26 6.40 21.32
C VAL A 227 3.14 5.31 20.72
N ALA A 228 2.79 4.80 19.54
CA ALA A 228 3.59 3.80 18.84
C ALA A 228 5.01 4.29 18.59
N LEU A 229 5.18 5.54 18.11
CA LEU A 229 6.49 6.17 17.88
C LEU A 229 7.39 6.14 19.11
N VAL A 230 6.85 6.40 20.30
CA VAL A 230 7.62 6.31 21.53
C VAL A 230 7.99 4.85 21.83
N VAL A 231 7.02 3.94 21.74
CA VAL A 231 7.17 2.51 22.08
C VAL A 231 8.17 1.80 21.17
N PHE A 232 8.12 2.04 19.85
CA PHE A 232 9.04 1.42 18.90
C PHE A 232 10.32 2.26 18.72
N GLY A 233 10.22 3.58 18.81
CA GLY A 233 11.31 4.49 18.47
C GLY A 233 12.42 4.49 19.51
N ILE A 234 12.10 4.40 20.81
CA ILE A 234 13.13 4.33 21.87
C ILE A 234 14.03 3.09 21.71
N PRO A 235 13.50 1.84 21.66
CA PRO A 235 14.34 0.67 21.51
C PRO A 235 15.09 0.66 20.17
N ALA A 236 14.47 1.14 19.08
CA ALA A 236 15.13 1.28 17.79
C ALA A 236 16.33 2.24 17.85
N ALA A 237 16.15 3.40 18.49
CA ALA A 237 17.18 4.42 18.62
C ALA A 237 18.35 3.95 19.49
N LEU A 238 18.08 3.27 20.60
CA LEU A 238 19.09 2.65 21.45
C LEU A 238 19.86 1.57 20.69
N LEU A 239 19.15 0.70 19.96
CA LEU A 239 19.73 -0.36 19.14
C LEU A 239 20.65 0.21 18.05
N GLN A 240 20.18 1.24 17.34
CA GLN A 240 20.97 1.91 16.32
C GLN A 240 22.19 2.59 16.92
N HIS A 241 22.03 3.35 18.01
CA HIS A 241 23.13 4.06 18.66
C HIS A 241 24.23 3.08 19.12
N LYS A 242 23.85 1.93 19.67
CA LYS A 242 24.78 0.86 20.05
C LYS A 242 25.47 0.22 18.84
N HIS A 243 24.76 0.08 17.72
CA HIS A 243 25.30 -0.50 16.49
C HIS A 243 26.27 0.46 15.78
N MET A 244 25.88 1.73 15.65
CA MET A 244 26.67 2.81 15.09
C MET A 244 26.13 4.15 15.62
N ALA A 245 26.92 4.84 16.43
CA ALA A 245 26.61 6.20 16.86
C ALA A 245 26.67 7.18 15.66
N ILE A 246 25.95 8.31 15.78
CA ILE A 246 26.00 9.37 14.77
C ILE A 246 27.44 9.82 14.57
N SER A 247 27.90 9.79 13.32
CA SER A 247 29.22 10.30 12.99
C SER A 247 29.23 11.82 13.01
N ARG A 248 30.15 12.37 13.79
CA ARG A 248 30.46 13.81 13.82
C ARG A 248 31.81 14.14 13.18
N GLU A 249 32.46 13.14 12.59
CA GLU A 249 33.66 13.34 11.79
C GLU A 249 33.24 13.90 10.44
N PHE A 250 33.11 15.21 10.38
CA PHE A 250 32.88 15.93 9.14
C PHE A 250 34.13 15.77 8.28
N LYS A 251 34.07 14.93 7.23
CA LYS A 251 34.97 15.15 6.10
C LYS A 251 34.73 16.60 5.67
N ALA A 252 35.79 17.41 5.64
CA ALA A 252 35.72 18.83 5.36
C ALA A 252 34.71 19.11 4.24
N ALA A 253 33.71 19.96 4.56
CA ALA A 253 32.50 20.15 3.79
C ALA A 253 32.73 20.15 2.28
N HIS A 254 32.09 19.22 1.56
CA HIS A 254 31.66 19.57 0.22
C HIS A 254 30.54 20.62 0.35
N HIS A 255 30.65 21.68 -0.45
CA HIS A 255 29.65 22.72 -0.60
C HIS A 255 28.26 22.09 -0.81
N ILE A 256 27.24 22.55 -0.08
CA ILE A 256 25.85 22.10 -0.33
C ILE A 256 25.51 22.42 -1.78
N ASP A 257 25.14 21.41 -2.56
CA ASP A 257 24.68 21.62 -3.95
C ASP A 257 23.23 22.10 -3.90
N TRP A 258 23.06 23.41 -3.76
CA TRP A 258 21.75 24.07 -3.71
C TRP A 258 20.90 23.82 -4.96
N ALA A 259 21.51 23.51 -6.12
CA ALA A 259 20.75 23.13 -7.30
C ALA A 259 20.07 21.77 -7.07
N ARG A 260 20.77 20.79 -6.49
CA ARG A 260 20.17 19.49 -6.13
C ARG A 260 19.09 19.65 -5.04
N VAL A 261 19.33 20.50 -4.04
CA VAL A 261 18.31 20.81 -3.02
C VAL A 261 17.06 21.40 -3.66
N GLY A 262 17.23 22.38 -4.56
CA GLY A 262 16.13 22.98 -5.31
C GLY A 262 15.36 21.96 -6.15
N ILE A 263 16.05 21.01 -6.79
CA ILE A 263 15.43 19.91 -7.55
C ILE A 263 14.62 18.99 -6.64
N VAL A 264 15.17 18.59 -5.49
CA VAL A 264 14.45 17.74 -4.52
C VAL A 264 13.18 18.44 -4.04
N ILE A 265 13.29 19.71 -3.63
CA ILE A 265 12.14 20.51 -3.20
C ILE A 265 11.12 20.64 -4.33
N PHE A 266 11.57 20.94 -5.56
CA PHE A 266 10.70 21.06 -6.72
C PHE A 266 9.91 19.78 -7.00
N ILE A 267 10.56 18.62 -6.96
CA ILE A 267 9.88 17.33 -7.18
C ILE A 267 8.91 17.01 -6.04
N LEU A 268 9.30 17.22 -4.77
CA LEU A 268 8.43 16.95 -3.62
C LEU A 268 7.20 17.86 -3.61
N VAL A 269 7.39 19.17 -3.80
CA VAL A 269 6.29 20.14 -3.90
C VAL A 269 5.42 19.82 -5.12
N GLY A 270 6.02 19.50 -6.26
CA GLY A 270 5.30 19.09 -7.46
C GLY A 270 4.44 17.84 -7.23
N ALA A 271 4.97 16.84 -6.53
CA ALA A 271 4.24 15.62 -6.17
C ALA A 271 3.09 15.91 -5.21
N ILE A 272 3.30 16.71 -4.16
CA ILE A 272 2.24 17.12 -3.21
C ILE A 272 1.15 17.90 -3.95
N VAL A 273 1.52 18.90 -4.76
CA VAL A 273 0.56 19.72 -5.50
C VAL A 273 -0.23 18.88 -6.50
N ALA A 274 0.43 17.96 -7.21
CA ALA A 274 -0.24 17.03 -8.10
C ALA A 274 -1.22 16.14 -7.32
N ASN A 275 -0.79 15.57 -6.20
CA ASN A 275 -1.64 14.73 -5.33
C ASN A 275 -2.89 15.48 -4.86
N VAL A 276 -2.69 16.63 -4.22
CA VAL A 276 -3.79 17.44 -3.69
C VAL A 276 -4.72 17.93 -4.80
N THR A 277 -4.17 18.41 -5.93
CA THR A 277 -4.99 18.96 -7.02
C THR A 277 -5.78 17.89 -7.74
N VAL A 278 -5.15 16.75 -8.07
CA VAL A 278 -5.80 15.65 -8.79
C VAL A 278 -6.90 15.06 -7.95
N ASN A 279 -6.62 14.79 -6.68
CA ASN A 279 -7.59 14.22 -5.76
C ASN A 279 -8.76 15.18 -5.52
N LEU A 280 -8.52 16.49 -5.35
CA LEU A 280 -9.62 17.44 -5.06
C LEU A 280 -10.42 17.91 -6.27
N LYS A 281 -9.79 18.05 -7.45
CA LYS A 281 -10.45 18.66 -8.62
C LYS A 281 -10.70 17.68 -9.76
N PHE A 282 -9.98 16.56 -9.79
CA PHE A 282 -9.94 15.65 -10.93
C PHE A 282 -10.02 14.18 -10.51
N ALA A 283 -10.71 13.88 -9.40
CA ALA A 283 -10.80 12.52 -8.83
C ALA A 283 -11.23 11.47 -9.86
N ALA A 284 -12.23 11.78 -10.70
CA ALA A 284 -12.69 10.87 -11.75
C ALA A 284 -11.63 10.60 -12.85
N LEU A 285 -10.75 11.57 -13.12
CA LEU A 285 -9.63 11.38 -14.06
C LEU A 285 -8.49 10.59 -13.41
N ALA A 286 -8.37 10.61 -12.08
CA ALA A 286 -7.33 9.89 -11.34
C ALA A 286 -7.45 8.36 -11.54
N GLU A 287 -8.66 7.84 -11.79
CA GLU A 287 -8.89 6.44 -12.13
C GLU A 287 -8.39 6.04 -13.53
N HIS A 288 -8.10 7.03 -14.39
CA HIS A 288 -7.77 6.83 -15.80
C HIS A 288 -6.34 7.25 -16.16
N PHE A 289 -5.62 7.92 -15.25
CA PHE A 289 -4.28 8.42 -15.54
C PHE A 289 -3.37 8.44 -14.29
N PRO A 290 -2.11 7.94 -14.38
CA PRO A 290 -1.19 7.83 -13.26
C PRO A 290 -0.50 9.18 -12.94
N PHE A 291 -1.27 10.16 -12.49
CA PHE A 291 -0.80 11.54 -12.32
C PHE A 291 0.41 11.69 -11.39
N LEU A 292 0.50 10.93 -10.29
CA LEU A 292 1.55 11.13 -9.28
C LEU A 292 2.92 10.69 -9.80
N GLY A 293 2.97 9.48 -10.36
CA GLY A 293 4.15 8.93 -11.01
C GLY A 293 4.57 9.82 -12.17
N VAL A 294 3.63 10.24 -13.03
CA VAL A 294 3.91 11.15 -14.13
C VAL A 294 4.44 12.50 -13.63
N ALA A 295 3.86 13.08 -12.58
CA ALA A 295 4.31 14.36 -12.03
C ALA A 295 5.76 14.29 -11.53
N VAL A 296 6.13 13.23 -10.82
CA VAL A 296 7.52 13.02 -10.36
C VAL A 296 8.47 12.88 -11.55
N TRP A 297 8.11 12.12 -12.57
CA TRP A 297 8.94 11.94 -13.76
C TRP A 297 9.06 13.20 -14.61
N VAL A 298 7.97 13.95 -14.81
CA VAL A 298 7.99 15.24 -15.49
C VAL A 298 8.91 16.20 -14.73
N ALA A 299 8.77 16.30 -13.41
CA ALA A 299 9.63 17.15 -12.59
C ALA A 299 11.11 16.74 -12.68
N LEU A 300 11.41 15.44 -12.64
CA LEU A 300 12.76 14.91 -12.83
C LEU A 300 13.34 15.27 -14.21
N LEU A 301 12.56 15.05 -15.28
CA LEU A 301 12.98 15.32 -16.65
C LEU A 301 13.21 16.82 -16.92
N VAL A 302 12.34 17.68 -16.39
CA VAL A 302 12.49 19.14 -16.43
C VAL A 302 13.75 19.58 -15.68
N ALA A 303 14.13 18.89 -14.61
CA ALA A 303 15.32 19.19 -13.82
C ALA A 303 16.65 18.70 -14.45
N VAL A 304 16.60 17.80 -15.45
CA VAL A 304 17.81 17.21 -16.08
C VAL A 304 18.84 18.24 -16.54
N PRO A 305 18.47 19.38 -17.15
CA PRO A 305 19.45 20.39 -17.59
C PRO A 305 20.26 21.01 -16.44
N LEU A 306 19.69 21.09 -15.23
CA LEU A 306 20.35 21.63 -14.05
C LEU A 306 21.34 20.63 -13.46
N ARG A 307 20.85 19.40 -13.20
CA ARG A 307 21.63 18.27 -12.69
C ARG A 307 21.03 16.98 -13.21
N LYS A 308 21.88 16.11 -13.77
CA LYS A 308 21.45 14.81 -14.28
C LYS A 308 21.16 13.85 -13.10
N PRO A 309 20.04 13.11 -13.16
CA PRO A 309 19.79 11.98 -12.26
C PRO A 309 20.83 10.87 -12.45
N GLU A 310 21.01 10.06 -11.42
CA GLU A 310 21.88 8.88 -11.44
C GLU A 310 21.17 7.71 -12.14
N TRP A 311 21.14 7.74 -13.48
CA TRP A 311 20.42 6.76 -14.31
C TRP A 311 20.83 5.31 -14.07
N SER A 312 22.04 5.08 -13.55
CA SER A 312 22.57 3.76 -13.19
C SER A 312 21.73 3.04 -12.12
N LEU A 313 20.92 3.77 -11.34
CA LEU A 313 20.04 3.22 -10.30
C LEU A 313 18.75 2.61 -10.85
N ILE A 314 18.32 2.98 -12.06
CA ILE A 314 17.04 2.53 -12.64
C ILE A 314 16.91 1.00 -12.65
N PRO A 315 17.89 0.21 -13.13
CA PRO A 315 17.72 -1.24 -13.19
C PRO A 315 17.50 -1.89 -11.81
N GLY A 316 18.14 -1.35 -10.77
CA GLY A 316 17.96 -1.80 -9.39
C GLY A 316 16.58 -1.45 -8.84
N ALA A 317 16.20 -0.17 -8.97
CA ALA A 317 14.91 0.34 -8.53
C ALA A 317 13.74 -0.35 -9.28
N PHE A 318 13.91 -0.57 -10.58
CA PHE A 318 12.93 -1.25 -11.43
C PHE A 318 12.71 -2.70 -11.00
N LYS A 319 13.78 -3.47 -10.73
CA LYS A 319 13.64 -4.85 -10.20
C LYS A 319 12.88 -4.88 -8.88
N GLY A 320 13.18 -3.96 -7.96
CA GLY A 320 12.45 -3.82 -6.70
C GLY A 320 10.99 -3.43 -6.88
N SER A 321 10.71 -2.56 -7.86
CA SER A 321 9.35 -2.14 -8.21
C SER A 321 8.55 -3.29 -8.81
N VAL A 322 9.12 -4.05 -9.76
CA VAL A 322 8.47 -5.23 -10.35
C VAL A 322 8.15 -6.29 -9.28
N PHE A 323 9.03 -6.48 -8.30
CA PHE A 323 8.74 -7.35 -7.15
C PHE A 323 7.48 -6.91 -6.42
N LEU A 324 7.37 -5.64 -6.02
CA LEU A 324 6.20 -5.14 -5.30
C LEU A 324 4.95 -5.16 -6.17
N LEU A 325 5.04 -4.71 -7.42
CA LEU A 325 3.93 -4.75 -8.38
C LEU A 325 3.40 -6.17 -8.57
N SER A 326 4.27 -7.17 -8.55
CA SER A 326 3.85 -8.58 -8.62
C SER A 326 3.01 -8.96 -7.41
N LEU A 327 3.42 -8.58 -6.20
CA LEU A 327 2.66 -8.86 -4.97
C LEU A 327 1.35 -8.07 -4.90
N VAL A 328 1.36 -6.80 -5.28
CA VAL A 328 0.15 -5.95 -5.36
C VAL A 328 -0.84 -6.53 -6.37
N THR A 329 -0.35 -6.96 -7.54
CA THR A 329 -1.20 -7.61 -8.55
C THR A 329 -1.80 -8.90 -8.02
N CYS A 330 -0.99 -9.75 -7.34
CA CYS A 330 -1.50 -10.95 -6.67
C CYS A 330 -2.61 -10.62 -5.65
N ALA A 331 -2.39 -9.59 -4.82
CA ALA A 331 -3.36 -9.16 -3.82
C ALA A 331 -4.65 -8.63 -4.45
N SER A 332 -4.58 -7.85 -5.54
CA SER A 332 -5.75 -7.32 -6.27
C SER A 332 -6.67 -8.42 -6.83
N MET A 333 -6.12 -9.61 -7.06
CA MET A 333 -6.85 -10.76 -7.60
C MET A 333 -7.53 -11.62 -6.53
N MET A 334 -7.32 -11.32 -5.24
CA MET A 334 -7.91 -12.10 -4.15
C MET A 334 -9.41 -11.84 -4.02
N PRO A 335 -10.23 -12.88 -3.82
CA PRO A 335 -11.68 -12.75 -3.69
C PRO A 335 -12.06 -12.28 -2.27
N VAL A 336 -11.58 -11.10 -1.87
CA VAL A 336 -12.06 -10.41 -0.66
C VAL A 336 -13.24 -9.56 -1.10
N GLU A 337 -14.45 -10.02 -0.80
CA GLU A 337 -15.69 -9.31 -1.16
C GLU A 337 -16.26 -8.51 0.00
N GLU A 338 -16.01 -8.99 1.22
CA GLU A 338 -16.44 -8.38 2.48
C GLU A 338 -15.37 -8.64 3.54
N LEU A 339 -15.20 -7.67 4.44
CA LEU A 339 -14.42 -7.85 5.68
C LEU A 339 -15.36 -8.42 6.75
N PRO A 340 -14.81 -9.00 7.83
CA PRO A 340 -15.60 -9.27 9.03
C PRO A 340 -16.34 -8.00 9.49
N PRO A 341 -17.44 -8.13 10.24
CA PRO A 341 -18.19 -6.98 10.73
C PRO A 341 -17.30 -5.94 11.39
N ALA A 342 -17.54 -4.68 11.05
CA ALA A 342 -16.72 -3.58 11.52
C ALA A 342 -16.80 -3.48 13.04
N SER A 343 -15.63 -3.52 13.66
CA SER A 343 -15.46 -3.49 15.11
C SER A 343 -14.00 -3.22 15.43
N TRP A 344 -13.68 -2.75 16.63
CA TRP A 344 -12.30 -2.53 17.04
C TRP A 344 -11.42 -3.80 16.93
N PRO A 345 -11.87 -5.05 17.22
CA PRO A 345 -11.05 -6.24 17.01
C PRO A 345 -10.78 -6.51 15.53
N THR A 346 -11.78 -6.30 14.67
CA THR A 346 -11.61 -6.42 13.23
C THR A 346 -10.59 -5.39 12.73
N ALA A 347 -10.73 -4.12 13.13
CA ALA A 347 -9.77 -3.07 12.76
C ALA A 347 -8.34 -3.41 13.24
N LEU A 348 -8.19 -3.90 14.48
CA LEU A 348 -6.91 -4.36 15.00
C LEU A 348 -6.32 -5.50 14.15
N ALA A 349 -7.15 -6.47 13.75
CA ALA A 349 -6.72 -7.57 12.90
C ALA A 349 -6.34 -7.10 11.48
N LEU A 350 -7.04 -6.12 10.93
CA LEU A 350 -6.73 -5.55 9.61
C LEU A 350 -5.32 -4.96 9.55
N GLY A 351 -4.80 -4.39 10.64
CA GLY A 351 -3.40 -3.92 10.63
C GLY A 351 -2.37 -5.05 10.58
N PHE A 352 -2.63 -6.19 11.21
CA PHE A 352 -1.79 -7.39 11.02
C PHE A 352 -1.90 -7.95 9.60
N ILE A 353 -3.11 -7.92 9.03
CA ILE A 353 -3.33 -8.32 7.63
C ILE A 353 -2.59 -7.36 6.70
N SER A 354 -2.57 -6.06 7.00
CA SER A 354 -1.85 -5.04 6.24
C SER A 354 -0.33 -5.21 6.28
N ALA A 355 0.24 -5.98 7.22
CA ALA A 355 1.64 -6.35 7.16
C ALA A 355 1.98 -7.20 5.93
N VAL A 356 0.98 -7.83 5.32
CA VAL A 356 1.14 -8.84 4.28
C VAL A 356 0.38 -8.46 3.00
N PHE A 357 -0.74 -7.74 3.16
CA PHE A 357 -1.51 -7.13 2.08
C PHE A 357 -1.21 -5.65 2.00
N ASP A 358 -1.19 -5.11 0.79
CA ASP A 358 -1.04 -3.66 0.62
C ASP A 358 -2.19 -2.90 1.29
N ASN A 359 -1.91 -1.69 1.75
CA ASN A 359 -2.84 -0.89 2.53
C ASN A 359 -3.96 -0.26 1.67
N ILE A 360 -3.72 -0.08 0.36
CA ILE A 360 -4.70 0.49 -0.59
C ILE A 360 -5.93 -0.41 -0.76
N PRO A 361 -5.82 -1.71 -1.14
CA PRO A 361 -7.00 -2.57 -1.31
C PRO A 361 -7.79 -2.78 -0.01
N LEU A 362 -7.11 -2.87 1.15
CA LEU A 362 -7.77 -3.02 2.45
C LEU A 362 -8.60 -1.79 2.81
N THR A 363 -8.05 -0.60 2.57
CA THR A 363 -8.76 0.67 2.79
C THR A 363 -9.97 0.78 1.87
N ALA A 364 -9.80 0.45 0.58
CA ALA A 364 -10.89 0.45 -0.41
C ALA A 364 -12.05 -0.46 0.02
N LEU A 365 -11.74 -1.65 0.52
CA LEU A 365 -12.76 -2.61 0.95
C LEU A 365 -13.48 -2.14 2.23
N ALA A 366 -12.74 -1.59 3.19
CA ALA A 366 -13.31 -1.04 4.41
C ALA A 366 -14.22 0.17 4.14
N LEU A 367 -13.85 1.03 3.20
CA LEU A 367 -14.70 2.13 2.70
C LEU A 367 -15.99 1.61 2.07
N LYS A 368 -15.89 0.60 1.19
CA LYS A 368 -17.06 -0.03 0.56
C LYS A 368 -18.01 -0.66 1.59
N GLN A 369 -17.47 -1.28 2.63
CA GLN A 369 -18.25 -1.89 3.69
C GLN A 369 -18.91 -0.84 4.59
N GLY A 370 -18.15 0.17 5.03
CA GLY A 370 -18.55 1.16 6.02
C GLY A 370 -18.61 0.59 7.45
N GLY A 371 -19.01 1.44 8.41
CA GLY A 371 -19.18 1.03 9.82
C GLY A 371 -17.89 0.98 10.64
N TYR A 372 -16.76 1.37 10.07
CA TYR A 372 -15.49 1.49 10.79
C TYR A 372 -15.38 2.86 11.46
N ASP A 373 -14.63 2.90 12.56
CA ASP A 373 -14.04 4.13 13.07
C ASP A 373 -12.79 4.43 12.24
N TRP A 374 -12.80 5.57 11.53
CA TRP A 374 -11.78 5.88 10.54
C TRP A 374 -10.42 6.18 11.14
N GLY A 375 -10.36 6.74 12.36
CA GLY A 375 -9.09 6.98 13.05
C GLY A 375 -8.37 5.66 13.37
N PHE A 376 -9.12 4.67 13.85
CA PHE A 376 -8.59 3.33 14.10
C PHE A 376 -8.19 2.62 12.82
N LEU A 377 -9.01 2.72 11.76
CA LEU A 377 -8.70 2.06 10.49
C LEU A 377 -7.47 2.68 9.82
N ALA A 378 -7.37 4.01 9.81
CA ALA A 378 -6.23 4.74 9.24
C ALA A 378 -4.93 4.37 9.96
N TYR A 379 -4.95 4.31 11.29
CA TYR A 379 -3.83 3.80 12.06
C TYR A 379 -3.55 2.32 11.75
N ALA A 380 -4.59 1.48 11.75
CA ALA A 380 -4.46 0.03 11.58
C ALA A 380 -3.79 -0.33 10.26
N VAL A 381 -4.39 0.12 9.17
CA VAL A 381 -3.98 -0.21 7.82
C VAL A 381 -2.75 0.61 7.39
N GLY A 382 -2.63 1.87 7.84
CA GLY A 382 -1.45 2.70 7.57
C GLY A 382 -0.19 2.14 8.28
N PHE A 383 -0.23 2.02 9.60
CA PHE A 383 0.93 1.57 10.40
C PHE A 383 1.21 0.08 10.27
N GLY A 384 0.17 -0.75 10.15
CA GLY A 384 0.30 -2.22 10.15
C GLY A 384 1.27 -2.76 9.09
N GLY A 385 1.31 -2.13 7.92
CA GLY A 385 2.24 -2.42 6.84
C GLY A 385 3.73 -2.34 7.20
N SER A 386 4.09 -1.75 8.33
CA SER A 386 5.50 -1.64 8.78
C SER A 386 6.02 -2.89 9.48
N MET A 387 5.17 -3.84 9.86
CA MET A 387 5.61 -5.06 10.56
C MET A 387 6.45 -5.99 9.67
N LEU A 388 6.30 -5.91 8.35
CA LEU A 388 7.15 -6.59 7.37
C LEU A 388 7.64 -5.60 6.33
N TRP A 389 8.86 -5.81 5.83
CA TRP A 389 9.48 -4.88 4.87
C TRP A 389 8.72 -4.77 3.54
N PHE A 390 7.96 -5.78 3.13
CA PHE A 390 7.16 -5.74 1.90
C PHE A 390 5.69 -5.40 2.16
N GLY A 391 5.28 -5.21 3.43
CA GLY A 391 3.90 -4.88 3.80
C GLY A 391 3.49 -3.46 3.43
N SER A 392 4.43 -2.63 2.98
CA SER A 392 4.15 -1.29 2.46
C SER A 392 5.17 -0.89 1.39
N SER A 393 4.75 0.01 0.50
CA SER A 393 5.62 0.58 -0.53
C SER A 393 6.86 1.29 0.05
N ALA A 394 6.71 1.95 1.20
CA ALA A 394 7.81 2.56 1.95
C ALA A 394 8.85 1.52 2.38
N GLY A 395 8.40 0.36 2.88
CA GLY A 395 9.27 -0.74 3.27
C GLY A 395 10.07 -1.31 2.09
N VAL A 396 9.43 -1.51 0.94
CA VAL A 396 10.13 -1.98 -0.27
C VAL A 396 11.14 -0.95 -0.76
N ALA A 397 10.80 0.33 -0.70
CA ALA A 397 11.70 1.42 -1.09
C ALA A 397 12.97 1.44 -0.21
N VAL A 398 12.81 1.34 1.12
CA VAL A 398 13.94 1.24 2.06
C VAL A 398 14.76 -0.04 1.83
N ALA A 399 14.10 -1.19 1.61
CA ALA A 399 14.78 -2.45 1.35
C ALA A 399 15.53 -2.48 0.00
N ASN A 400 15.19 -1.61 -0.94
CA ASN A 400 15.96 -1.44 -2.18
C ASN A 400 17.25 -0.63 -1.95
N LEU A 401 17.25 0.32 -1.02
CA LEU A 401 18.47 1.03 -0.58
C LEU A 401 19.36 0.17 0.32
N PHE A 402 18.75 -0.71 1.12
CA PHE A 402 19.40 -1.58 2.10
C PHE A 402 18.95 -3.04 1.90
N PRO A 403 19.58 -3.79 0.99
CA PRO A 403 19.18 -5.16 0.64
C PRO A 403 19.10 -6.13 1.83
N GLU A 404 19.85 -5.90 2.90
CA GLU A 404 19.80 -6.65 4.14
C GLU A 404 18.42 -6.64 4.82
N ALA A 405 17.61 -5.61 4.58
CA ALA A 405 16.25 -5.51 5.09
C ALA A 405 15.28 -6.54 4.48
N LYS A 406 15.62 -7.15 3.34
CA LYS A 406 14.75 -8.12 2.65
C LYS A 406 14.56 -9.43 3.41
N SER A 407 15.36 -9.69 4.44
CA SER A 407 15.21 -10.86 5.29
C SER A 407 14.07 -10.67 6.29
N VAL A 408 12.93 -11.35 6.05
CA VAL A 408 11.76 -11.33 6.97
C VAL A 408 12.14 -11.77 8.38
N GLY A 409 12.94 -12.83 8.51
CA GLY A 409 13.37 -13.32 9.82
C GLY A 409 14.19 -12.28 10.59
N GLN A 410 15.12 -11.59 9.92
CA GLN A 410 15.90 -10.52 10.55
C GLN A 410 15.04 -9.29 10.86
N TRP A 411 14.14 -8.93 9.96
CA TRP A 411 13.19 -7.82 10.16
C TRP A 411 12.34 -8.06 11.40
N LEU A 412 11.73 -9.24 11.56
CA LEU A 412 10.92 -9.58 12.72
C LEU A 412 11.77 -9.69 14.00
N ARG A 413 12.93 -10.35 13.92
CA ARG A 413 13.81 -10.52 15.09
C ARG A 413 14.32 -9.19 15.64
N HIS A 414 14.68 -8.26 14.77
CA HIS A 414 15.29 -6.99 15.16
C HIS A 414 14.30 -5.83 15.21
N GLY A 415 13.13 -5.97 14.61
CA GLY A 415 12.04 -4.99 14.57
C GLY A 415 10.78 -5.43 15.34
N TRP A 416 10.89 -6.40 16.26
CA TRP A 416 9.75 -6.90 17.06
C TRP A 416 8.96 -5.79 17.74
N PHE A 417 9.64 -4.70 18.12
CA PHE A 417 9.06 -3.53 18.77
C PHE A 417 8.07 -2.77 17.87
N ILE A 418 8.08 -2.98 16.55
CA ILE A 418 7.09 -2.41 15.62
C ILE A 418 5.71 -3.03 15.88
N ALA A 419 5.63 -4.36 15.98
CA ALA A 419 4.38 -5.06 16.28
C ALA A 419 3.87 -4.72 17.69
N VAL A 420 4.78 -4.53 18.65
CA VAL A 420 4.40 -4.07 20.00
C VAL A 420 3.93 -2.62 19.98
N GLY A 421 4.62 -1.74 19.25
CA GLY A 421 4.21 -0.35 19.05
C GLY A 421 2.83 -0.26 18.41
N TYR A 422 2.52 -1.14 17.45
CA TYR A 422 1.20 -1.27 16.84
C TYR A 422 0.11 -1.53 17.88
N VAL A 423 0.26 -2.62 18.65
CA VAL A 423 -0.74 -3.04 19.63
C VAL A 423 -0.91 -1.98 20.73
N VAL A 424 0.20 -1.45 21.27
CA VAL A 424 0.16 -0.45 22.34
C VAL A 424 -0.44 0.87 21.84
N GLY A 425 -0.11 1.32 20.64
CA GLY A 425 -0.71 2.50 20.02
C GLY A 425 -2.21 2.33 19.81
N PHE A 426 -2.64 1.18 19.26
CA PHE A 426 -4.05 0.87 19.04
C PHE A 426 -4.85 0.91 20.36
N PHE A 427 -4.36 0.25 21.40
CA PHE A 427 -5.04 0.24 22.70
C PHE A 427 -4.98 1.60 23.39
N ALA A 428 -3.95 2.41 23.17
CA ALA A 428 -3.93 3.77 23.70
C ALA A 428 -5.03 4.64 23.07
N LEU A 429 -5.23 4.54 21.75
CA LEU A 429 -6.35 5.19 21.08
C LEU A 429 -7.70 4.68 21.63
N LEU A 430 -7.85 3.36 21.79
CA LEU A 430 -9.05 2.76 22.39
C LEU A 430 -9.33 3.24 23.82
N MET A 431 -8.30 3.42 24.64
CA MET A 431 -8.44 3.90 26.01
C MET A 431 -8.75 5.39 26.10
N VAL A 432 -8.19 6.20 25.19
CA VAL A 432 -8.30 7.67 25.23
C VAL A 432 -9.60 8.16 24.59
N LEU A 433 -9.93 7.63 23.40
CA LEU A 433 -11.10 8.09 22.64
C LEU A 433 -12.24 7.08 22.67
N GLY A 434 -11.98 5.79 22.82
CA GLY A 434 -13.02 4.76 22.63
C GLY A 434 -13.28 4.51 21.15
N TRP A 435 -14.07 3.47 20.85
CA TRP A 435 -14.43 3.11 19.47
C TRP A 435 -15.76 3.78 19.09
N HIS A 436 -15.73 4.66 18.09
CA HIS A 436 -16.89 5.40 17.59
C HIS A 436 -17.07 5.11 16.10
N PRO A 437 -17.77 4.01 15.75
CA PRO A 437 -17.95 3.64 14.36
C PRO A 437 -18.83 4.67 13.66
N HIS A 438 -18.40 5.14 12.50
CA HIS A 438 -19.18 6.05 11.70
C HIS A 438 -20.20 5.29 10.85
N GLU A 439 -21.37 5.88 10.62
CA GLU A 439 -22.40 5.31 9.73
C GLU A 439 -21.86 5.16 8.30
N LYS A 440 -22.52 4.40 7.42
CA LYS A 440 -22.03 4.26 6.05
C LYS A 440 -22.16 5.58 5.28
N HIS A 441 -21.07 6.12 4.73
CA HIS A 441 -21.03 7.50 4.18
C HIS A 441 -21.56 7.58 2.75
N LYS A 442 -21.64 6.44 2.06
CA LYS A 442 -22.25 6.30 0.75
C LYS A 442 -23.17 5.09 0.74
N ASP A 443 -24.45 5.32 0.50
CA ASP A 443 -25.32 4.25 0.04
C ASP A 443 -24.72 3.65 -1.24
N ALA A 444 -24.72 2.33 -1.34
CA ALA A 444 -24.60 1.70 -2.66
C ALA A 444 -25.65 2.36 -3.57
N PRO A 445 -25.35 2.63 -4.86
CA PRO A 445 -26.36 3.21 -5.75
C PRO A 445 -27.63 2.35 -5.62
N SER A 446 -28.70 2.96 -5.10
CA SER A 446 -29.98 2.30 -4.96
C SER A 446 -30.37 1.72 -6.33
N PRO A 447 -30.85 0.47 -6.42
CA PRO A 447 -31.48 -0.03 -7.64
C PRO A 447 -32.85 0.64 -7.77
N ALA A 448 -32.85 1.93 -8.10
CA ALA A 448 -34.04 2.74 -8.28
C ALA A 448 -33.96 3.48 -9.61
N VAL A 449 -33.89 2.71 -10.70
CA VAL A 449 -34.75 2.96 -11.86
C VAL A 449 -35.24 1.59 -12.31
N GLN A 450 -36.22 1.03 -11.59
CA GLN A 450 -37.19 0.20 -12.28
C GLN A 450 -37.83 1.14 -13.30
N VAL A 451 -37.47 0.94 -14.57
CA VAL A 451 -38.27 1.41 -15.69
C VAL A 451 -39.67 0.87 -15.41
N GLN A 452 -40.58 1.75 -14.97
CA GLN A 452 -42.00 1.49 -15.09
C GLN A 452 -42.23 1.27 -16.58
N THR A 453 -42.27 0.01 -16.98
CA THR A 453 -42.86 -0.41 -18.23
C THR A 453 -44.30 0.09 -18.17
N ALA A 454 -44.58 1.11 -18.98
CA ALA A 454 -45.93 1.59 -19.19
C ALA A 454 -46.82 0.40 -19.55
N ALA A 455 -47.79 0.11 -18.69
CA ALA A 455 -48.88 -0.81 -19.01
C ALA A 455 -49.60 -0.28 -20.27
N PRO A 456 -49.96 -1.15 -21.23
CA PRO A 456 -50.71 -0.70 -22.40
C PRO A 456 -52.08 -0.16 -21.95
N ALA A 457 -52.38 1.05 -22.41
CA ALA A 457 -53.61 1.77 -22.10
C ALA A 457 -54.85 0.91 -22.37
N ALA A 458 -55.65 0.70 -21.33
CA ALA A 458 -56.99 0.15 -21.45
C ALA A 458 -57.87 1.11 -22.27
N ALA A 459 -58.59 0.55 -23.24
CA ALA A 459 -59.53 1.26 -24.08
C ALA A 459 -60.62 1.95 -23.23
N VAL A 460 -60.74 3.26 -23.39
CA VAL A 460 -61.80 4.09 -22.81
C VAL A 460 -63.01 4.02 -23.73
N SER A 461 -64.11 3.43 -23.26
CA SER A 461 -65.43 3.52 -23.90
C SER A 461 -65.97 4.95 -23.81
N PRO A 462 -66.63 5.49 -24.86
CA PRO A 462 -67.18 6.84 -24.84
C PRO A 462 -68.46 6.93 -24.00
N ALA A 463 -68.55 7.97 -23.18
CA ALA A 463 -69.75 8.36 -22.42
C ALA A 463 -70.82 9.00 -23.33
N PRO A 464 -72.12 8.92 -22.98
CA PRO A 464 -73.21 9.44 -23.82
C PRO A 464 -73.35 10.96 -23.74
N ALA A 465 -73.78 11.56 -24.86
CA ALA A 465 -73.94 12.99 -25.08
C ALA A 465 -75.02 13.63 -24.19
N PRO A 466 -74.85 14.90 -23.75
CA PRO A 466 -75.90 15.61 -23.04
C PRO A 466 -76.89 16.31 -24.00
N ASP A 467 -78.15 16.23 -23.60
CA ASP A 467 -79.35 16.89 -24.14
C ASP A 467 -79.16 18.39 -24.40
N VAL A 468 -79.51 18.84 -25.60
CA VAL A 468 -79.69 20.27 -25.92
C VAL A 468 -81.19 20.53 -26.07
N GLY A 469 -81.82 20.90 -24.96
CA GLY A 469 -83.20 21.38 -24.90
C GLY A 469 -83.28 22.86 -25.25
N ALA A 470 -84.14 23.17 -26.21
CA ALA A 470 -84.43 24.48 -26.78
C ALA A 470 -85.27 25.39 -25.87
N ALA A 471 -84.99 26.70 -25.92
CA ALA A 471 -85.95 27.81 -25.78
C ALA A 471 -85.22 29.12 -26.16
N GLY A 472 -85.71 30.04 -26.96
CA GLY A 472 -86.96 30.20 -27.68
C GLY A 472 -87.00 31.64 -28.22
N TYR A 473 -87.40 31.82 -29.48
CA TYR A 473 -87.88 33.10 -29.99
C TYR A 473 -89.40 33.14 -29.74
N LYS A 474 -89.81 33.83 -28.68
CA LYS A 474 -90.92 34.81 -28.60
C LYS A 474 -91.15 35.24 -27.16
#